data_AF-A0A673AL42-F1
#
_entry.id   AF-A0A673AL42-F1
#
_cell.length_a   1.000
_cell.length_b   1.000
_cell.length_c   1.000
_cell.angle_alpha   90.00
_cell.angle_beta   90.00
_cell.angle_gamma   90.00
#
_symmetry.space_group_name_H-M   'P 1'
#
loop_
_entity.id
_entity.type
_entity.pdbx_description
1 polymer ?
#
loop_
_entity_poly.entity_id
_entity_poly.type
_entity_poly.pdbx_seq_one_letter_code
_entity_poly.pdbx_strand_id
1 'polypeptide(L)'
;MAVELDVFVGNTTIMDEEVYQLWLDGYTVNDAVKVRMEGGVLEECETSADVLLSDTMDQYRTFQMCERLLHSPAKLANQLLFQIPPHRQAILIERYYAFDDAFVREVLGKKLSKGTKKDLDDISAKTTVTLKSCRRQFDNFKRVLKVVEELKGPLVENIRQHFLLSDKLARDYAAIVFFANNRFETGKRKLQYLTFQDFAFCAGQLINNWTVGAVDNMVEDMDVDLDKEFLQELKELKILITDKDLLDQHKSLVCTALRGKTKAFNEMEANFKNLSRGLVNIAAKLTNTKDVRDFFIDLVEKFIEPCRSDRWTAADMRLYLTHYTNSDTIFYLCEHHDCTLLKLY
;
A
#
# COMPACT_ATOMS: atom_id res chain seq x y z
N MET A 1 24.87 18.87 37.88
CA MET A 1 23.90 17.77 37.71
C MET A 1 24.73 16.52 37.47
N ALA A 2 24.78 15.63 38.45
CA ALA A 2 25.46 14.35 38.28
C ALA A 2 24.68 13.55 37.23
N VAL A 3 25.37 13.09 36.19
CA VAL A 3 24.83 12.11 35.25
C VAL A 3 24.66 10.84 36.06
N GLU A 4 23.41 10.49 36.37
CA GLU A 4 23.06 9.18 36.92
C GLU A 4 23.40 8.15 35.86
N LEU A 5 24.56 7.51 36.02
CA LEU A 5 25.03 6.44 35.16
C LEU A 5 24.38 5.15 35.66
N ASP A 6 23.19 4.86 35.12
CA ASP A 6 22.46 3.64 35.43
C ASP A 6 23.05 2.48 34.60
N VAL A 7 24.07 1.81 35.16
CA VAL A 7 24.74 0.68 34.53
C VAL A 7 24.09 -0.62 35.02
N PHE A 8 23.13 -1.12 34.24
CA PHE A 8 22.62 -2.47 34.42
C PHE A 8 23.44 -3.45 33.54
N VAL A 9 24.27 -4.28 34.18
CA VAL A 9 24.96 -5.39 33.49
C VAL A 9 24.04 -6.61 33.51
N GLY A 10 23.24 -6.76 32.46
CA GLY A 10 22.43 -7.95 32.20
C GLY A 10 22.93 -8.70 30.97
N ASN A 11 22.72 -10.01 30.92
CA ASN A 11 22.96 -10.80 29.71
C ASN A 11 22.03 -10.27 28.60
N THR A 12 22.60 -9.95 27.44
CA THR A 12 21.83 -9.61 26.24
C THR A 12 20.80 -10.70 25.97
N THR A 13 19.53 -10.33 25.78
CA THR A 13 18.50 -11.30 25.42
C THR A 13 18.82 -11.86 24.04
N ILE A 14 19.23 -13.12 23.98
CA ILE A 14 19.57 -13.81 22.73
C ILE A 14 18.26 -14.29 22.09
N MET A 15 17.88 -13.64 21.00
CA MET A 15 16.79 -14.08 20.14
C MET A 15 17.35 -14.62 18.84
N ASP A 16 16.98 -15.85 18.51
CA ASP A 16 17.29 -16.48 17.23
C ASP A 16 16.32 -15.95 16.16
N GLU A 17 16.90 -15.39 15.10
CA GLU A 17 16.14 -14.74 14.03
C GLU A 17 15.35 -15.71 13.16
N GLU A 18 15.84 -16.94 12.95
CA GLU A 18 15.16 -17.97 12.17
C GLU A 18 14.00 -18.55 12.96
N VAL A 19 14.23 -18.83 14.24
CA VAL A 19 13.17 -19.29 15.16
C VAL A 19 12.09 -18.21 15.31
N TYR A 20 12.50 -16.93 15.33
CA TYR A 20 11.57 -15.82 15.32
C TYR A 20 10.72 -15.80 14.06
N GLN A 21 11.33 -15.99 12.88
CA GLN A 21 10.59 -16.05 11.61
C GLN A 21 9.57 -17.21 11.62
N LEU A 22 9.96 -18.41 12.06
CA LEU A 22 9.04 -19.55 12.18
C LEU A 22 7.86 -19.26 13.12
N TRP A 23 8.12 -18.54 14.22
CA TRP A 23 7.07 -18.11 15.14
C TRP A 23 6.08 -17.13 14.50
N LEU A 24 6.59 -16.16 13.73
CA LEU A 24 5.81 -15.17 12.98
C LEU A 24 5.00 -15.79 11.85
N ASP A 25 5.57 -16.77 11.15
CA ASP A 25 4.93 -17.57 10.11
C ASP A 25 3.90 -18.53 10.70
N GLY A 26 3.86 -18.65 12.03
CA GLY A 26 2.80 -19.31 12.76
C GLY A 26 3.01 -20.79 13.02
N TYR A 27 4.24 -21.30 12.82
CA TYR A 27 4.60 -22.68 13.11
C TYR A 27 4.44 -22.98 14.61
N THR A 28 3.99 -24.19 14.92
CA THR A 28 4.01 -24.68 16.31
C THR A 28 5.46 -24.95 16.73
N VAL A 29 5.71 -25.09 18.04
CA VAL A 29 7.05 -25.44 18.54
C VAL A 29 7.55 -26.73 17.88
N ASN A 30 6.70 -27.74 17.76
CA ASN A 30 7.06 -29.03 17.16
C ASN A 30 7.38 -28.90 15.67
N ASP A 31 6.61 -28.11 14.93
CA ASP A 31 6.85 -27.93 13.49
C ASP A 31 8.12 -27.10 13.25
N ALA A 32 8.36 -26.07 14.07
CA ALA A 32 9.59 -25.29 14.01
C ALA A 32 10.82 -26.16 14.32
N VAL A 33 10.76 -27.05 15.31
CA VAL A 33 11.85 -28.01 15.61
C VAL A 33 12.12 -28.91 14.41
N LYS A 34 11.08 -29.44 13.75
CA LYS A 34 11.27 -30.27 12.54
C LYS A 34 11.98 -29.49 11.43
N VAL A 35 11.54 -28.25 11.16
CA VAL A 35 12.19 -27.40 10.14
C VAL A 35 13.65 -27.13 10.50
N ARG A 36 13.96 -26.84 11.77
CA ARG A 36 15.35 -26.65 12.25
C ARG A 36 16.19 -27.92 12.12
N MET A 37 15.60 -29.10 12.36
CA MET A 37 16.28 -30.39 12.16
C MET A 37 16.59 -30.66 10.69
N GLU A 38 15.63 -30.43 9.80
CA GLU A 38 15.80 -30.57 8.35
C GLU A 38 16.82 -29.57 7.78
N GLY A 39 16.99 -28.42 8.42
CA GLY A 39 17.99 -27.42 8.10
C GLY A 39 19.42 -27.76 8.54
N GLY A 40 19.67 -28.90 9.20
CA GLY A 40 21.01 -29.36 9.56
C GLY A 40 21.56 -28.84 10.89
N VAL A 41 20.77 -28.12 11.69
CA VAL A 41 21.21 -27.51 12.96
C VAL A 41 21.81 -28.53 13.95
N LEU A 42 21.34 -29.78 13.91
CA LEU A 42 21.86 -30.86 14.76
C LEU A 42 23.32 -31.23 14.42
N GLU A 43 23.69 -31.17 13.14
CA GLU A 43 25.04 -31.49 12.65
C GLU A 43 26.00 -30.31 12.90
N GLU A 44 25.51 -29.08 12.80
CA GLU A 44 26.30 -27.88 13.02
C GLU A 44 26.61 -27.62 14.50
N CYS A 45 25.66 -27.92 15.40
CA CYS A 45 25.76 -27.59 16.82
C CYS A 45 26.11 -28.78 17.73
N GLU A 46 26.34 -29.98 17.17
CA GLU A 46 26.54 -31.24 17.92
C GLU A 46 25.51 -31.42 19.05
N THR A 47 24.25 -31.09 18.79
CA THR A 47 23.19 -31.01 19.82
C THR A 47 22.16 -32.12 19.68
N SER A 48 21.42 -32.42 20.76
CA SER A 48 20.34 -33.42 20.72
C SER A 48 19.00 -32.78 20.33
N ALA A 49 18.10 -33.59 19.78
CA ALA A 49 16.75 -33.15 19.44
C ALA A 49 15.98 -32.62 20.67
N ASP A 50 16.22 -33.18 21.86
CA ASP A 50 15.59 -32.73 23.11
C ASP A 50 16.08 -31.33 23.53
N VAL A 51 17.37 -31.04 23.33
CA VAL A 51 17.94 -29.71 23.60
C VAL A 51 17.39 -28.69 22.62
N LEU A 52 17.31 -29.03 21.33
CA LEU A 52 16.71 -28.17 20.30
C LEU A 52 15.23 -27.86 20.58
N LEU A 53 14.47 -28.85 21.06
CA LEU A 53 13.08 -28.68 21.46
C LEU A 53 12.95 -27.72 22.65
N SER A 54 13.79 -27.90 23.69
CA SER A 54 13.79 -27.01 24.85
C SER A 54 14.16 -25.58 24.47
N ASP A 55 15.21 -25.40 23.66
CA ASP A 55 15.64 -24.08 23.16
C ASP A 55 14.52 -23.39 22.36
N THR A 56 13.90 -24.10 21.42
CA THR A 56 12.80 -23.56 20.61
C THR A 56 11.62 -23.14 21.48
N MET A 57 11.30 -23.94 22.51
CA MET A 57 10.22 -23.63 23.45
C MET A 57 10.51 -22.37 24.27
N ASP A 58 11.75 -22.19 24.72
CA ASP A 58 12.16 -21.03 25.51
C ASP A 58 12.24 -19.75 24.66
N GLN A 59 12.70 -19.84 23.41
CA GLN A 59 12.62 -18.77 22.42
C GLN A 59 11.15 -18.34 22.18
N TYR A 60 10.25 -19.30 21.97
CA TYR A 60 8.82 -19.01 21.76
C TYR A 60 8.15 -18.32 22.96
N ARG A 61 8.49 -18.74 24.18
CA ARG A 61 8.03 -18.07 25.41
C ARG A 61 8.55 -16.63 25.47
N THR A 62 9.82 -16.42 25.14
CA THR A 62 10.45 -15.10 25.09
C THR A 62 9.74 -14.19 24.08
N PHE A 63 9.47 -14.69 22.87
CA PHE A 63 8.74 -13.92 21.84
C PHE A 63 7.33 -13.54 22.30
N GLN A 64 6.61 -14.47 22.94
CA GLN A 64 5.27 -14.21 23.46
C GLN A 64 5.28 -13.14 24.57
N MET A 65 6.31 -13.12 25.41
CA MET A 65 6.47 -12.06 26.42
C MET A 65 6.80 -10.71 25.77
N CYS A 66 7.57 -10.70 24.68
CA CYS A 66 7.93 -9.49 23.93
C CYS A 66 6.79 -8.95 23.04
N GLU A 67 5.84 -9.80 22.63
CA GLU A 67 4.79 -9.43 21.66
C GLU A 67 4.00 -8.18 22.06
N ARG A 68 3.67 -8.03 23.35
CA ARG A 68 2.96 -6.84 23.84
C ARG A 68 3.75 -5.55 23.66
N LEU A 69 5.08 -5.63 23.69
CA LEU A 69 5.97 -4.48 23.46
C LEU A 69 6.03 -4.15 21.96
N LEU A 70 5.97 -5.16 21.09
CA LEU A 70 5.91 -4.98 19.63
C LEU A 70 4.62 -4.30 19.17
N HIS A 71 3.53 -4.41 19.92
CA HIS A 71 2.32 -3.61 19.67
C HIS A 71 2.55 -2.09 19.83
N SER A 72 3.60 -1.66 20.52
CA SER A 72 3.93 -0.26 20.71
C SER A 72 5.44 -0.10 20.63
N PRO A 73 6.01 -0.01 19.41
CA PRO A 73 7.47 -0.03 19.20
C PRO A 73 8.26 0.96 20.07
N ALA A 74 7.72 2.17 20.33
CA ALA A 74 8.32 3.12 21.26
C ALA A 74 8.50 2.61 22.71
N LYS A 75 7.69 1.65 23.16
CA LYS A 75 7.81 1.01 24.48
C LYS A 75 8.87 -0.09 24.51
N LEU A 76 9.21 -0.70 23.37
CA LEU A 76 10.28 -1.70 23.28
C LEU A 76 11.65 -1.06 23.57
N ALA A 77 11.84 0.19 23.18
CA ALA A 77 13.07 0.94 23.45
C ALA A 77 13.23 1.34 24.93
N ASN A 78 12.12 1.54 25.66
CA ASN A 78 12.10 2.14 26.99
C ASN A 78 11.84 1.14 28.14
N GLN A 79 11.79 -0.16 27.84
CA GLN A 79 11.55 -1.20 28.83
C GLN A 79 12.86 -1.77 29.39
N LEU A 80 12.82 -2.22 30.65
CA LEU A 80 14.01 -2.70 31.39
C LEU A 80 14.11 -4.23 31.49
N LEU A 81 13.08 -4.96 31.02
CA LEU A 81 12.96 -6.42 31.18
C LEU A 81 13.85 -7.19 30.20
N PHE A 82 13.95 -6.72 28.96
CA PHE A 82 14.73 -7.34 27.90
C PHE A 82 15.89 -6.43 27.50
N GLN A 83 17.11 -6.92 27.62
CA GLN A 83 18.30 -6.20 27.18
C GLN A 83 18.52 -6.49 25.69
N ILE A 84 17.78 -5.78 24.84
CA ILE A 84 17.81 -5.96 23.38
C ILE A 84 18.54 -4.77 22.74
N PRO A 85 19.63 -4.98 22.00
CA PRO A 85 20.35 -3.91 21.31
C PRO A 85 19.46 -3.18 20.29
N PRO A 86 19.64 -1.87 20.04
CA PRO A 86 18.78 -1.09 19.14
C PRO A 86 18.64 -1.69 17.73
N HIS A 87 19.72 -2.21 17.15
CA HIS A 87 19.67 -2.85 15.84
C HIS A 87 18.77 -4.10 15.82
N ARG A 88 18.77 -4.90 16.90
CA ARG A 88 17.89 -6.07 17.03
C ARG A 88 16.44 -5.66 17.28
N GLN A 89 16.21 -4.59 18.03
CA GLN A 89 14.87 -4.04 18.19
C GLN A 89 14.26 -3.67 16.83
N ALA A 90 15.04 -2.99 15.97
CA ALA A 90 14.60 -2.65 14.63
C ALA A 90 14.26 -3.89 13.79
N ILE A 91 15.09 -4.94 13.82
CA ILE A 91 14.80 -6.21 13.11
C ILE A 91 13.53 -6.87 13.64
N LEU A 92 13.34 -6.94 14.96
CA LEU A 92 12.15 -7.54 15.57
C LEU A 92 10.89 -6.77 15.18
N ILE A 93 10.93 -5.45 15.24
CA ILE A 93 9.82 -4.57 14.85
C ILE A 93 9.51 -4.75 13.36
N GLU A 94 10.53 -4.64 12.50
CA GLU A 94 10.37 -4.74 11.04
C GLU A 94 9.75 -6.09 10.65
N ARG A 95 10.27 -7.21 11.17
CA ARG A 95 9.72 -8.54 10.86
C ARG A 95 8.34 -8.78 11.48
N TYR A 96 8.07 -8.24 12.68
CA TYR A 96 6.76 -8.36 13.30
C TYR A 96 5.66 -7.68 12.48
N TYR A 97 5.98 -6.54 11.86
CA TYR A 97 5.08 -5.79 10.99
C TYR A 97 5.16 -6.21 9.51
N ALA A 98 6.16 -6.97 9.10
CA ALA A 98 6.18 -7.56 7.77
C ALA A 98 4.95 -8.46 7.54
N PHE A 99 4.50 -8.49 6.30
CA PHE A 99 3.29 -9.19 5.88
C PHE A 99 3.49 -9.85 4.52
N ASP A 100 2.59 -10.78 4.20
CA ASP A 100 2.59 -11.50 2.93
C ASP A 100 1.74 -10.76 1.90
N ASP A 101 2.32 -10.47 0.73
CA ASP A 101 1.62 -9.78 -0.36
C ASP A 101 0.35 -10.52 -0.80
N ALA A 102 0.38 -11.87 -0.79
CA ALA A 102 -0.78 -12.70 -1.12
C ALA A 102 -1.92 -12.52 -0.10
N PHE A 103 -1.59 -12.40 1.18
CA PHE A 103 -2.57 -12.14 2.24
C PHE A 103 -3.17 -10.74 2.11
N VAL A 104 -2.31 -9.73 1.97
CA VAL A 104 -2.76 -8.34 1.84
C VAL A 104 -3.64 -8.16 0.62
N ARG A 105 -3.31 -8.80 -0.51
CA ARG A 105 -4.09 -8.74 -1.74
C ARG A 105 -5.55 -9.16 -1.54
N GLU A 106 -5.82 -10.11 -0.64
CA GLU A 106 -7.18 -10.60 -0.33
C GLU A 106 -7.94 -9.72 0.67
N VAL A 107 -7.22 -8.93 1.47
CA VAL A 107 -7.79 -8.06 2.50
C VAL A 107 -7.91 -6.60 2.00
N LEU A 108 -7.10 -6.20 1.02
CA LEU A 108 -6.99 -4.83 0.52
C LEU A 108 -8.34 -4.27 0.06
N GLY A 109 -8.68 -3.06 0.52
CA GLY A 109 -9.93 -2.38 0.18
C GLY A 109 -11.17 -2.89 0.94
N LYS A 110 -11.06 -4.00 1.69
CA LYS A 110 -12.11 -4.41 2.63
C LYS A 110 -12.03 -3.60 3.91
N LYS A 111 -13.18 -3.33 4.53
CA LYS A 111 -13.22 -2.72 5.86
C LYS A 111 -12.52 -3.64 6.87
N LEU A 112 -11.56 -3.13 7.64
CA LEU A 112 -10.85 -3.88 8.69
C LEU A 112 -11.75 -4.13 9.92
N SER A 113 -12.74 -5.00 9.75
CA SER A 113 -13.85 -5.20 10.69
C SER A 113 -13.85 -6.59 11.34
N LYS A 114 -14.76 -6.81 12.29
CA LYS A 114 -15.04 -8.15 12.84
C LYS A 114 -15.49 -9.16 11.78
N GLY A 115 -16.10 -8.69 10.67
CA GLY A 115 -16.50 -9.55 9.55
C GLY A 115 -15.29 -10.15 8.86
N THR A 116 -14.40 -9.30 8.35
CA THR A 116 -13.14 -9.71 7.70
C THR A 116 -12.28 -10.60 8.59
N LYS A 117 -12.32 -10.41 9.91
CA LYS A 117 -11.61 -11.27 10.87
C LYS A 117 -12.14 -12.71 10.89
N LYS A 118 -13.43 -12.95 10.58
CA LYS A 118 -14.03 -14.29 10.49
C LYS A 118 -13.63 -15.01 9.19
N ASP A 119 -13.37 -14.26 8.13
CA ASP A 119 -13.00 -14.81 6.82
C ASP A 119 -11.50 -15.19 6.74
N LEU A 120 -10.73 -14.97 7.82
CA LEU A 120 -9.29 -15.25 7.84
C LEU A 120 -8.97 -16.74 7.68
N ASP A 121 -9.86 -17.64 8.10
CA ASP A 121 -9.72 -19.08 7.89
C ASP A 121 -9.75 -19.43 6.39
N ASP A 122 -10.69 -18.85 5.64
CA ASP A 122 -10.80 -19.03 4.20
C ASP A 122 -9.62 -18.39 3.44
N ILE A 123 -9.21 -17.19 3.86
CA ILE A 123 -8.06 -16.49 3.26
C ILE A 123 -6.77 -17.27 3.53
N SER A 124 -6.59 -17.83 4.73
CA SER A 124 -5.46 -18.68 5.07
C SER A 124 -5.38 -19.91 4.16
N ALA A 125 -6.50 -20.61 3.95
CA ALA A 125 -6.57 -21.75 3.04
C ALA A 125 -6.25 -21.36 1.59
N LYS A 126 -6.69 -20.17 1.14
CA LYS A 126 -6.46 -19.68 -0.22
C LYS A 126 -5.02 -19.23 -0.48
N THR A 127 -4.38 -18.61 0.51
CA THR A 127 -3.07 -17.94 0.34
C THR A 127 -1.89 -18.80 0.81
N THR A 128 -2.15 -19.93 1.46
CA THR A 128 -1.15 -20.80 2.11
C THR A 128 -0.42 -20.15 3.31
N VAL A 129 -0.77 -18.90 3.66
CA VAL A 129 -0.30 -18.23 4.87
C VAL A 129 -1.04 -18.82 6.06
N THR A 130 -0.33 -19.16 7.13
CA THR A 130 -0.97 -19.77 8.30
C THR A 130 -1.96 -18.81 8.96
N LEU A 131 -3.03 -19.37 9.54
CA LEU A 131 -4.05 -18.58 10.23
C LEU A 131 -3.46 -17.71 11.35
N LYS A 132 -2.44 -18.19 12.06
CA LYS A 132 -1.77 -17.43 13.12
C LYS A 132 -1.05 -16.21 12.53
N SER A 133 -0.35 -16.37 11.40
CA SER A 133 0.29 -15.24 10.70
C SER A 133 -0.75 -14.27 10.13
N CYS A 134 -1.82 -14.76 9.48
CA CYS A 134 -2.94 -13.93 9.00
C CYS A 134 -3.55 -13.07 10.10
N ARG A 135 -3.76 -13.64 11.30
CA ARG A 135 -4.30 -12.90 12.47
C ARG A 135 -3.35 -11.80 12.95
N ARG A 136 -2.05 -12.10 13.04
CA ARG A 136 -1.01 -11.11 13.39
C ARG A 136 -1.02 -9.95 12.40
N GLN A 137 -0.91 -10.25 11.10
CA GLN A 137 -0.88 -9.25 10.03
C GLN A 137 -2.15 -8.38 10.04
N PHE A 138 -3.33 -8.99 10.16
CA PHE A 138 -4.60 -8.26 10.25
C PHE A 138 -4.69 -7.36 11.48
N ASP A 139 -4.27 -7.85 12.65
CA ASP A 139 -4.27 -7.06 13.88
C ASP A 139 -3.22 -5.93 13.82
N ASN A 140 -2.10 -6.11 13.10
CA ASN A 140 -1.15 -5.04 12.79
C ASN A 140 -1.78 -3.96 11.90
N PHE A 141 -2.48 -4.32 10.81
CA PHE A 141 -3.16 -3.33 9.96
C PHE A 141 -4.15 -2.49 10.74
N LYS A 142 -4.95 -3.13 11.61
CA LYS A 142 -5.87 -2.42 12.48
C LYS A 142 -5.18 -1.49 13.46
N ARG A 143 -4.03 -1.92 14.00
CA ARG A 143 -3.27 -1.13 14.96
C ARG A 143 -2.70 0.12 14.31
N VAL A 144 -2.11 -0.03 13.11
CA VAL A 144 -1.61 1.09 12.33
C VAL A 144 -2.75 2.04 11.97
N LEU A 145 -3.84 1.52 11.39
CA LEU A 145 -5.01 2.31 11.04
C LEU A 145 -5.53 3.15 12.22
N LYS A 146 -5.74 2.52 13.38
CA LYS A 146 -6.26 3.22 14.56
C LYS A 146 -5.33 4.35 15.02
N VAL A 147 -4.02 4.13 15.00
CA VAL A 147 -3.05 5.15 15.46
C VAL A 147 -3.03 6.32 14.48
N VAL A 148 -2.98 6.06 13.18
CA VAL A 148 -2.87 7.13 12.18
C VAL A 148 -4.17 7.90 11.96
N GLU A 149 -5.34 7.31 12.22
CA GLU A 149 -6.64 8.01 12.23
C GLU A 149 -6.69 9.14 13.28
N GLU A 150 -5.88 9.06 14.34
CA GLU A 150 -5.84 10.08 15.41
C GLU A 150 -4.73 11.12 15.20
N LEU A 151 -3.89 10.96 14.18
CA LEU A 151 -2.71 11.80 13.93
C LEU A 151 -2.93 12.73 12.74
N LYS A 152 -2.41 13.95 12.86
CA LYS A 152 -2.31 14.90 11.74
C LYS A 152 -0.96 14.75 11.04
N GLY A 153 -0.88 15.19 9.79
CA GLY A 153 0.38 15.22 9.04
C GLY A 153 0.56 14.06 8.07
N PRO A 154 1.72 13.97 7.39
CA PRO A 154 1.95 12.99 6.33
C PRO A 154 1.87 11.54 6.85
N LEU A 155 0.98 10.74 6.23
CA LEU A 155 0.68 9.38 6.67
C LEU A 155 1.92 8.49 6.80
N VAL A 156 2.81 8.52 5.81
CA VAL A 156 4.04 7.70 5.81
C VAL A 156 4.95 8.06 6.97
N GLU A 157 5.08 9.35 7.26
CA GLU A 157 5.90 9.85 8.37
C GLU A 157 5.31 9.48 9.72
N ASN A 158 3.99 9.61 9.87
CA ASN A 158 3.28 9.18 11.08
C ASN A 158 3.50 7.69 11.35
N ILE A 159 3.40 6.84 10.33
CA ILE A 159 3.66 5.39 10.47
C ILE A 159 5.13 5.16 10.85
N ARG A 160 6.07 5.79 10.15
CA ARG A 160 7.51 5.61 10.38
C ARG A 160 7.90 6.00 11.81
N GLN A 161 7.41 7.14 12.30
CA GLN A 161 7.78 7.65 13.62
C GLN A 161 7.11 6.88 14.76
N HIS A 162 5.85 6.50 14.61
CA HIS A 162 5.13 5.78 15.68
C HIS A 162 5.46 4.29 15.74
N PHE A 163 5.70 3.65 14.59
CA PHE A 163 5.95 2.21 14.50
C PHE A 163 7.41 1.85 14.25
N LEU A 164 8.31 2.83 14.00
CA LEU A 164 9.74 2.63 13.79
C LEU A 164 10.05 1.66 12.62
N LEU A 165 9.21 1.71 11.58
CA LEU A 165 9.33 0.85 10.38
C LEU A 165 10.27 1.46 9.35
N SER A 166 10.79 0.64 8.44
CA SER A 166 11.48 1.13 7.25
C SER A 166 10.58 2.01 6.38
N ASP A 167 11.19 2.89 5.57
CA ASP A 167 10.46 3.76 4.65
C ASP A 167 9.58 2.96 3.67
N LYS A 168 10.10 1.84 3.15
CA LYS A 168 9.34 0.95 2.28
C LYS A 168 8.12 0.38 2.98
N LEU A 169 8.29 -0.24 4.16
CA LEU A 169 7.19 -0.87 4.87
C LEU A 169 6.17 0.17 5.33
N ALA A 170 6.60 1.36 5.73
CA ALA A 170 5.71 2.47 6.08
C ALA A 170 4.85 2.93 4.89
N ARG A 171 5.41 3.02 3.68
CA ARG A 171 4.64 3.30 2.44
C ARG A 171 3.64 2.21 2.11
N ASP A 172 4.05 0.95 2.26
CA ASP A 172 3.15 -0.17 2.00
C ASP A 172 1.98 -0.20 3.00
N TYR A 173 2.23 0.10 4.28
CA TYR A 173 1.17 0.30 5.28
C TYR A 173 0.28 1.51 4.99
N ALA A 174 0.86 2.62 4.53
CA ALA A 174 0.10 3.80 4.11
C ALA A 174 -0.88 3.46 2.97
N ALA A 175 -0.44 2.64 2.01
CA ALA A 175 -1.30 2.15 0.94
C ALA A 175 -2.46 1.30 1.48
N ILE A 176 -2.20 0.39 2.43
CA ILE A 176 -3.22 -0.45 3.06
C ILE A 176 -4.26 0.41 3.79
N VAL A 177 -3.82 1.39 4.58
CA VAL A 177 -4.68 2.33 5.30
C VAL A 177 -5.53 3.13 4.32
N PHE A 178 -4.91 3.71 3.30
CA PHE A 178 -5.59 4.52 2.29
C PHE A 178 -6.67 3.71 1.55
N PHE A 179 -6.37 2.46 1.17
CA PHE A 179 -7.35 1.57 0.56
C PHE A 179 -8.47 1.16 1.51
N ALA A 180 -8.17 0.92 2.78
CA ALA A 180 -9.18 0.55 3.77
C ALA A 180 -10.17 1.71 4.05
N ASN A 181 -9.68 2.95 4.08
CA ASN A 181 -10.49 4.15 4.31
C ASN A 181 -11.42 4.43 3.13
N ASN A 182 -10.87 4.46 1.92
CA ASN A 182 -11.63 4.75 0.70
C ASN A 182 -12.43 3.54 0.16
N ARG A 183 -12.14 2.34 0.69
CA ARG A 183 -12.81 1.07 0.34
C ARG A 183 -12.79 0.75 -1.16
N PHE A 184 -11.66 0.98 -1.83
CA PHE A 184 -11.50 0.62 -3.24
C PHE A 184 -11.80 -0.88 -3.47
N GLU A 185 -12.53 -1.19 -4.53
CA GLU A 185 -12.83 -2.57 -4.91
C GLU A 185 -11.63 -3.16 -5.66
N THR A 186 -10.99 -4.16 -5.05
CA THR A 186 -9.80 -4.83 -5.59
C THR A 186 -10.06 -6.30 -5.90
N GLY A 187 -11.20 -6.86 -5.51
CA GLY A 187 -11.48 -8.30 -5.53
C GLY A 187 -12.10 -8.82 -6.83
N LYS A 188 -12.46 -7.94 -7.78
CA LYS A 188 -13.08 -8.37 -9.05
C LYS A 188 -12.11 -9.14 -9.94
N ARG A 189 -12.63 -10.10 -10.70
CA ARG A 189 -11.87 -10.96 -11.62
C ARG A 189 -10.97 -10.17 -12.56
N LYS A 190 -11.44 -9.03 -13.06
CA LYS A 190 -10.66 -8.18 -13.98
C LYS A 190 -9.43 -7.54 -13.36
N LEU A 191 -9.32 -7.50 -12.04
CA LEU A 191 -8.17 -6.96 -11.31
C LEU A 191 -7.25 -8.05 -10.74
N GLN A 192 -7.54 -9.34 -11.00
CA GLN A 192 -6.77 -10.45 -10.44
C GLN A 192 -5.33 -10.52 -10.97
N TYR A 193 -5.06 -9.91 -12.12
CA TYR A 193 -3.70 -9.85 -12.67
C TYR A 193 -2.79 -8.85 -11.94
N LEU A 194 -3.36 -7.99 -11.08
CA LEU A 194 -2.62 -6.97 -10.32
C LEU A 194 -2.18 -7.53 -8.97
N THR A 195 -0.92 -7.30 -8.64
CA THR A 195 -0.30 -7.61 -7.35
C THR A 195 -0.61 -6.54 -6.30
N PHE A 196 -0.25 -6.80 -5.04
CA PHE A 196 -0.31 -5.76 -4.01
C PHE A 196 0.57 -4.56 -4.36
N GLN A 197 1.79 -4.79 -4.84
CA GLN A 197 2.74 -3.73 -5.18
C GLN A 197 2.22 -2.81 -6.29
N ASP A 198 1.47 -3.34 -7.25
CA ASP A 198 0.81 -2.51 -8.27
C ASP A 198 -0.19 -1.53 -7.64
N PHE A 199 -0.99 -2.01 -6.67
CA PHE A 199 -1.92 -1.15 -5.92
C PHE A 199 -1.20 -0.20 -4.98
N ALA A 200 -0.11 -0.62 -4.33
CA ALA A 200 0.67 0.22 -3.45
C ALA A 200 1.31 1.39 -4.21
N PHE A 201 1.82 1.13 -5.43
CA PHE A 201 2.28 2.17 -6.33
C PHE A 201 1.15 3.17 -6.66
N CYS A 202 -0.02 2.67 -7.06
CA CYS A 202 -1.18 3.52 -7.32
C CYS A 202 -1.59 4.32 -6.08
N ALA A 203 -1.60 3.71 -4.90
CA ALA A 203 -1.91 4.38 -3.64
C ALA A 203 -0.96 5.55 -3.39
N GLY A 204 0.35 5.34 -3.56
CA GLY A 204 1.34 6.39 -3.40
C GLY A 204 1.11 7.57 -4.35
N GLN A 205 0.74 7.29 -5.60
CA GLN A 205 0.38 8.32 -6.57
C GLN A 205 -0.87 9.08 -6.13
N LEU A 206 -1.93 8.39 -5.69
CA LEU A 206 -3.17 9.02 -5.22
C LEU A 206 -2.94 9.85 -3.94
N ILE A 207 -2.18 9.33 -2.97
CA ILE A 207 -1.84 10.07 -1.75
C ILE A 207 -1.05 11.33 -2.08
N ASN A 208 -0.06 11.25 -2.98
CA ASN A 208 0.79 12.40 -3.30
C ASN A 208 0.13 13.47 -4.18
N ASN A 209 -1.08 13.23 -4.69
CA ASN A 209 -1.72 14.16 -5.63
C ASN A 209 -3.19 14.46 -5.33
N TRP A 210 -3.93 13.59 -4.62
CA TRP A 210 -5.39 13.68 -4.44
C TRP A 210 -5.84 13.83 -2.98
N THR A 211 -4.92 13.85 -2.01
CA THR A 211 -5.27 14.09 -0.59
C THR A 211 -4.97 15.54 -0.20
N VAL A 212 -5.59 15.98 0.89
CA VAL A 212 -5.42 17.34 1.40
C VAL A 212 -3.94 17.61 1.71
N GLY A 213 -3.44 18.74 1.22
CA GLY A 213 -2.05 19.20 1.38
C GLY A 213 -1.00 18.43 0.55
N ALA A 214 -1.44 17.61 -0.41
CA ALA A 214 -0.55 17.00 -1.41
C ALA A 214 0.15 18.04 -2.30
N VAL A 215 -0.53 19.16 -2.60
CA VAL A 215 -0.03 20.23 -3.49
C VAL A 215 0.42 21.47 -2.69
N ASP A 216 -0.16 21.68 -1.50
CA ASP A 216 0.15 22.82 -0.64
C ASP A 216 0.67 22.37 0.73
N ASN A 217 1.99 22.50 0.94
CA ASN A 217 2.68 22.12 2.17
C ASN A 217 2.31 23.02 3.38
N MET A 218 1.48 24.06 3.19
CA MET A 218 1.09 24.99 4.27
C MET A 218 -0.17 24.56 5.02
N VAL A 219 -0.84 23.47 4.62
CA VAL A 219 -2.07 23.00 5.27
C VAL A 219 -1.72 22.16 6.50
N GLU A 220 -2.04 22.68 7.70
CA GLU A 220 -1.79 21.98 8.98
C GLU A 220 -2.69 20.73 9.17
N ASP A 221 -3.78 20.62 8.40
CA ASP A 221 -4.73 19.50 8.42
C ASP A 221 -4.50 18.58 7.19
N MET A 222 -3.38 17.86 7.19
CA MET A 222 -3.14 16.77 6.24
C MET A 222 -4.06 15.60 6.61
N ASP A 223 -5.13 15.39 5.83
CA ASP A 223 -6.02 14.24 5.95
C ASP A 223 -5.57 13.13 4.98
N VAL A 224 -5.79 11.88 5.38
CA VAL A 224 -5.60 10.68 4.55
C VAL A 224 -6.75 10.50 3.56
N ASP A 225 -7.86 11.19 3.78
CA ASP A 225 -9.00 11.19 2.89
C ASP A 225 -8.72 11.97 1.59
N LEU A 226 -9.41 11.54 0.53
CA LEU A 226 -9.42 12.24 -0.74
C LEU A 226 -9.94 13.67 -0.55
N ASP A 227 -9.25 14.63 -1.14
CA ASP A 227 -9.61 16.04 -1.10
C ASP A 227 -10.92 16.27 -1.86
N LYS A 228 -11.97 16.59 -1.11
CA LYS A 228 -13.32 16.77 -1.65
C LYS A 228 -13.44 18.00 -2.54
N GLU A 229 -12.65 19.05 -2.28
CA GLU A 229 -12.64 20.26 -3.09
C GLU A 229 -11.99 19.97 -4.44
N PHE A 230 -10.80 19.36 -4.43
CA PHE A 230 -10.16 18.85 -5.64
C PHE A 230 -11.08 17.93 -6.45
N LEU A 231 -11.73 16.95 -5.79
CA LEU A 231 -12.67 16.04 -6.48
C LEU A 231 -13.88 16.76 -7.07
N GLN A 232 -14.29 17.90 -6.50
CA GLN A 232 -15.38 18.71 -7.00
C GLN A 232 -14.94 19.53 -8.22
N GLU A 233 -13.72 20.06 -8.24
CA GLU A 233 -13.12 20.73 -9.41
C GLU A 233 -13.01 19.77 -10.61
N LEU A 234 -12.76 18.47 -10.38
CA LEU A 234 -12.75 17.46 -11.46
C LEU A 234 -14.02 17.45 -12.32
N LYS A 235 -15.16 17.91 -11.80
CA LYS A 235 -16.41 17.98 -12.56
C LYS A 235 -16.36 19.03 -13.67
N GLU A 236 -15.58 20.07 -13.51
CA GLU A 236 -15.48 21.18 -14.47
C GLU A 236 -14.85 20.69 -15.78
N LEU A 237 -14.00 19.67 -15.72
CA LEU A 237 -13.43 19.00 -16.90
C LEU A 237 -14.48 18.43 -17.85
N LYS A 238 -15.74 18.23 -17.41
CA LYS A 238 -16.81 17.78 -18.32
C LYS A 238 -16.95 18.66 -19.55
N ILE A 239 -16.62 19.96 -19.45
CA ILE A 239 -16.65 20.88 -20.59
C ILE A 239 -15.81 20.37 -21.77
N LEU A 240 -14.66 19.72 -21.50
CA LEU A 240 -13.76 19.14 -22.51
C LEU A 240 -14.42 18.09 -23.41
N ILE A 241 -15.48 17.44 -22.93
CA ILE A 241 -16.15 16.36 -23.66
C ILE A 241 -17.59 16.71 -24.07
N THR A 242 -18.19 17.72 -23.46
CA THR A 242 -19.54 18.21 -23.82
C THR A 242 -19.48 19.27 -24.90
N ASP A 243 -18.46 20.13 -24.89
CA ASP A 243 -18.21 21.07 -25.98
C ASP A 243 -17.51 20.32 -27.12
N LYS A 244 -18.20 20.25 -28.26
CA LYS A 244 -17.71 19.52 -29.43
C LYS A 244 -16.47 20.18 -30.03
N ASP A 245 -16.42 21.51 -30.05
CA ASP A 245 -15.35 22.25 -30.69
C ASP A 245 -14.07 22.14 -29.84
N LEU A 246 -14.18 22.22 -28.51
CA LEU A 246 -13.05 21.96 -27.60
C LEU A 246 -12.54 20.52 -27.72
N LEU A 247 -13.44 19.53 -27.78
CA LEU A 247 -13.06 18.13 -27.93
C LEU A 247 -12.34 17.87 -29.27
N ASP A 248 -12.83 18.47 -30.35
CA ASP A 248 -12.22 18.35 -31.68
C ASP A 248 -10.89 19.10 -31.77
N GLN A 249 -10.76 20.26 -31.11
CA GLN A 249 -9.51 20.99 -30.98
C GLN A 249 -8.46 20.18 -30.20
N HIS A 250 -8.84 19.63 -29.04
CA HIS A 250 -7.96 18.80 -28.23
C HIS A 250 -7.49 17.57 -29.02
N LYS A 251 -8.41 16.90 -29.73
CA LYS A 251 -8.07 15.79 -30.63
C LYS A 251 -7.03 16.21 -31.65
N SER A 252 -7.23 17.34 -32.31
CA SER A 252 -6.34 17.84 -33.36
C SER A 252 -4.92 18.09 -32.83
N LEU A 253 -4.79 18.73 -31.67
CA LEU A 253 -3.50 19.01 -31.03
C LEU A 253 -2.76 17.71 -30.66
N VAL A 254 -3.46 16.78 -30.02
CA VAL A 254 -2.89 15.49 -29.59
C VAL A 254 -2.48 14.65 -30.81
N CYS A 255 -3.33 14.55 -31.83
CA CYS A 255 -3.02 13.79 -33.04
C CYS A 255 -1.86 14.43 -33.83
N THR A 256 -1.77 15.75 -33.89
CA THR A 256 -0.63 16.43 -34.51
C THR A 256 0.67 16.11 -33.77
N ALA A 257 0.63 16.11 -32.44
CA ALA A 257 1.80 15.78 -31.63
C ALA A 257 2.21 14.30 -31.71
N LEU A 258 1.27 13.37 -31.91
CA LEU A 258 1.52 11.93 -32.00
C LEU A 258 1.94 11.45 -33.40
N ARG A 259 1.66 12.23 -34.45
CA ARG A 259 1.88 11.82 -35.83
C ARG A 259 3.34 11.42 -36.08
N GLY A 260 3.54 10.20 -36.59
CA GLY A 260 4.86 9.65 -36.90
C GLY A 260 5.66 9.13 -35.70
N LYS A 261 5.13 9.20 -34.46
CA LYS A 261 5.83 8.75 -33.25
C LYS A 261 5.48 7.33 -32.80
N THR A 262 4.39 6.76 -33.30
CA THR A 262 3.95 5.40 -32.96
C THR A 262 3.28 4.71 -34.14
N LYS A 263 3.33 3.39 -34.14
CA LYS A 263 2.62 2.52 -35.09
C LYS A 263 1.13 2.41 -34.78
N ALA A 264 0.71 2.68 -33.53
CA ALA A 264 -0.67 2.64 -33.07
C ALA A 264 -1.43 3.96 -33.31
N PHE A 265 -0.89 4.85 -34.16
CA PHE A 265 -1.42 6.21 -34.35
C PHE A 265 -2.86 6.21 -34.87
N ASN A 266 -3.19 5.34 -35.83
CA ASN A 266 -4.52 5.30 -36.44
C ASN A 266 -5.58 4.88 -35.41
N GLU A 267 -5.23 3.90 -34.57
CA GLU A 267 -6.05 3.41 -33.48
C GLU A 267 -6.24 4.49 -32.40
N MET A 268 -5.16 5.20 -32.03
CA MET A 268 -5.21 6.37 -31.13
C MET A 268 -6.16 7.46 -31.63
N GLU A 269 -6.03 7.83 -32.91
CA GLU A 269 -6.89 8.86 -33.51
C GLU A 269 -8.35 8.43 -33.57
N ALA A 270 -8.61 7.16 -33.91
CA ALA A 270 -9.96 6.60 -33.97
C ALA A 270 -10.61 6.57 -32.59
N ASN A 271 -9.86 6.20 -31.55
CA ASN A 271 -10.40 6.03 -30.20
C ASN A 271 -10.31 7.28 -29.31
N PHE A 272 -9.64 8.35 -29.74
CA PHE A 272 -9.45 9.57 -28.94
C PHE A 272 -10.72 10.02 -28.21
N LYS A 273 -11.83 10.24 -28.94
CA LYS A 273 -13.08 10.74 -28.34
C LYS A 273 -13.67 9.77 -27.31
N ASN A 274 -13.51 8.46 -27.53
CA ASN A 274 -14.01 7.45 -26.61
C ASN A 274 -13.17 7.41 -25.34
N LEU A 275 -11.84 7.43 -25.48
CA LEU A 275 -10.89 7.46 -24.35
C LEU A 275 -11.01 8.74 -23.53
N SER A 276 -11.09 9.91 -24.18
CA SER A 276 -11.31 11.20 -23.52
C SER A 276 -12.60 11.19 -22.69
N ARG A 277 -13.71 10.72 -23.28
CA ARG A 277 -14.96 10.57 -22.55
C ARG A 277 -14.84 9.57 -21.41
N GLY A 278 -14.10 8.48 -21.58
CA GLY A 278 -13.84 7.50 -20.53
C GLY A 278 -13.17 8.16 -19.31
N LEU A 279 -12.02 8.80 -19.52
CA LEU A 279 -11.24 9.44 -18.45
C LEU A 279 -12.01 10.57 -17.76
N VAL A 280 -12.58 11.50 -18.52
CA VAL A 280 -13.28 12.67 -17.95
C VAL A 280 -14.56 12.25 -17.21
N ASN A 281 -15.28 11.22 -17.69
CA ASN A 281 -16.45 10.73 -16.97
C ASN A 281 -16.11 9.98 -15.69
N ILE A 282 -14.95 9.31 -15.61
CA ILE A 282 -14.48 8.73 -14.36
C ILE A 282 -14.19 9.88 -13.38
N ALA A 283 -13.33 10.82 -13.77
CA ALA A 283 -12.92 11.96 -12.93
C ALA A 283 -14.13 12.73 -12.37
N ALA A 284 -15.07 13.09 -13.24
CA ALA A 284 -16.24 13.89 -12.85
C ALA A 284 -17.26 13.15 -11.96
N LYS A 285 -17.10 11.84 -11.74
CA LYS A 285 -17.94 11.05 -10.84
C LYS A 285 -17.28 10.76 -9.49
N LEU A 286 -15.99 11.05 -9.33
CA LEU A 286 -15.25 10.72 -8.11
C LEU A 286 -15.75 11.44 -6.85
N THR A 287 -16.62 12.45 -6.95
CA THR A 287 -17.33 12.99 -5.77
C THR A 287 -18.27 11.98 -5.11
N ASN A 288 -18.66 10.93 -5.82
CA ASN A 288 -19.55 9.89 -5.30
C ASN A 288 -18.72 8.73 -4.73
N THR A 289 -19.01 8.34 -3.49
CA THR A 289 -18.29 7.24 -2.81
C THR A 289 -18.35 5.91 -3.57
N LYS A 290 -19.44 5.65 -4.31
CA LYS A 290 -19.54 4.44 -5.14
C LYS A 290 -18.52 4.46 -6.28
N ASP A 291 -18.42 5.57 -6.98
CA ASP A 291 -17.52 5.72 -8.13
C ASP A 291 -16.04 5.76 -7.66
N VAL A 292 -15.76 6.30 -6.46
CA VAL A 292 -14.42 6.14 -5.82
C VAL A 292 -14.10 4.67 -5.60
N ARG A 293 -15.02 3.91 -4.99
CA ARG A 293 -14.80 2.48 -4.75
C ARG A 293 -14.54 1.71 -6.05
N ASP A 294 -15.29 2.01 -7.11
CA ASP A 294 -15.20 1.30 -8.38
C ASP A 294 -14.10 1.88 -9.31
N PHE A 295 -13.30 2.86 -8.86
CA PHE A 295 -12.31 3.58 -9.67
C PHE A 295 -11.40 2.69 -10.52
N PHE A 296 -10.73 1.69 -9.92
CA PHE A 296 -9.83 0.80 -10.66
C PHE A 296 -10.56 -0.08 -11.68
N ILE A 297 -11.80 -0.47 -11.39
CA ILE A 297 -12.64 -1.23 -12.31
C ILE A 297 -12.99 -0.36 -13.51
N ASP A 298 -13.44 0.87 -13.26
CA ASP A 298 -13.82 1.80 -14.32
C ASP A 298 -12.62 2.18 -15.18
N LEU A 299 -11.45 2.40 -14.58
CA LEU A 299 -10.21 2.65 -15.33
C LEU A 299 -9.87 1.47 -16.25
N VAL A 300 -9.99 0.25 -15.74
CA VAL A 300 -9.77 -0.95 -16.56
C VAL A 300 -10.77 -1.04 -17.71
N GLU A 301 -12.06 -0.89 -17.43
CA GLU A 301 -13.11 -1.04 -18.44
C GLU A 301 -13.12 0.08 -19.50
N LYS A 302 -12.98 1.33 -19.06
CA LYS A 302 -13.23 2.49 -19.91
C LYS A 302 -11.99 2.99 -20.62
N PHE A 303 -10.80 2.62 -20.13
CA PHE A 303 -9.53 3.07 -20.71
C PHE A 303 -8.59 1.93 -21.08
N ILE A 304 -8.27 1.03 -20.15
CA ILE A 304 -7.22 0.01 -20.37
C ILE A 304 -7.69 -1.07 -21.35
N GLU A 305 -8.90 -1.62 -21.20
CA GLU A 305 -9.45 -2.66 -22.09
C GLU A 305 -9.57 -2.21 -23.56
N PRO A 306 -10.05 -0.98 -23.87
CA PRO A 306 -9.98 -0.43 -25.22
C PRO A 306 -8.56 -0.39 -25.78
N CYS A 307 -7.59 0.15 -25.04
CA CYS A 307 -6.19 0.23 -25.47
C CYS A 307 -5.59 -1.17 -25.71
N ARG A 308 -5.92 -2.14 -24.84
CA ARG A 308 -5.44 -3.52 -24.97
C ARG A 308 -6.07 -4.22 -26.18
N SER A 309 -7.33 -3.93 -26.50
CA SER A 309 -8.02 -4.48 -27.67
C SER A 309 -7.34 -4.05 -28.98
N ASP A 310 -6.84 -2.82 -29.00
CA ASP A 310 -6.04 -2.26 -30.10
C ASP A 310 -4.55 -2.62 -30.02
N ARG A 311 -4.15 -3.48 -29.08
CA ARG A 311 -2.78 -3.97 -28.90
C ARG A 311 -1.76 -2.88 -28.57
N TRP A 312 -2.18 -1.82 -27.89
CA TRP A 312 -1.24 -0.78 -27.44
C TRP A 312 -0.25 -1.36 -26.44
N THR A 313 1.01 -0.97 -26.57
CA THR A 313 2.02 -1.24 -25.55
C THR A 313 1.93 -0.24 -24.41
N ALA A 314 2.61 -0.53 -23.29
CA ALA A 314 2.75 0.44 -22.21
C ALA A 314 3.45 1.74 -22.66
N ALA A 315 4.35 1.66 -23.65
CA ALA A 315 5.01 2.84 -24.22
C ALA A 315 4.04 3.69 -25.04
N ASP A 316 3.17 3.06 -25.82
CA ASP A 316 2.13 3.74 -26.59
C ASP A 316 1.15 4.47 -25.68
N MET A 317 0.72 3.82 -24.60
CA MET A 317 -0.18 4.43 -23.61
C MET A 317 0.47 5.63 -22.90
N ARG A 318 1.73 5.51 -22.46
CA ARG A 318 2.48 6.63 -21.87
C ARG A 318 2.63 7.80 -22.84
N LEU A 319 2.96 7.51 -24.10
CA LEU A 319 3.11 8.54 -25.13
C LEU A 319 1.78 9.25 -25.40
N TYR A 320 0.68 8.49 -25.51
CA TYR A 320 -0.66 9.04 -25.67
C TYR A 320 -1.03 9.95 -24.50
N LEU A 321 -0.89 9.46 -23.26
CA LEU A 321 -1.23 10.22 -22.06
C LEU A 321 -0.37 11.49 -21.92
N THR A 322 0.94 11.40 -22.19
CA THR A 322 1.84 12.57 -22.17
C THR A 322 1.38 13.67 -23.11
N HIS A 323 0.95 13.32 -24.34
CA HIS A 323 0.44 14.32 -25.28
C HIS A 323 -1.00 14.73 -24.99
N TYR A 324 -1.80 13.83 -24.43
CA TYR A 324 -3.15 14.13 -23.97
C TYR A 324 -3.14 15.22 -22.92
N THR A 325 -2.27 15.11 -21.91
CA THR A 325 -2.16 16.04 -20.77
C THR A 325 -1.49 17.36 -21.14
N ASN A 326 -0.46 17.32 -21.98
CA ASN A 326 0.33 18.51 -22.34
C ASN A 326 -0.30 19.41 -23.41
N SER A 327 -1.56 19.19 -23.79
CA SER A 327 -2.21 20.04 -24.79
C SER A 327 -2.55 21.41 -24.19
N ASP A 328 -2.35 22.48 -24.96
CA ASP A 328 -2.65 23.85 -24.51
C ASP A 328 -4.12 24.04 -24.08
N THR A 329 -5.04 23.24 -24.64
CA THR A 329 -6.45 23.22 -24.26
C THR A 329 -6.68 22.81 -22.80
N ILE A 330 -5.87 21.88 -22.30
CA ILE A 330 -5.92 21.46 -20.89
C ILE A 330 -5.25 22.52 -20.01
N PHE A 331 -4.09 23.03 -20.41
CA PHE A 331 -3.39 24.09 -19.66
C PHE A 331 -4.26 25.33 -19.46
N TYR A 332 -4.98 25.77 -20.50
CA TYR A 332 -5.86 26.93 -20.42
C TYR A 332 -7.02 26.75 -19.41
N LEU A 333 -7.54 25.53 -19.27
CA LEU A 333 -8.58 25.23 -18.28
C LEU A 333 -7.99 25.07 -16.87
N CYS A 334 -6.79 24.51 -16.75
CA CYS A 334 -6.08 24.37 -15.48
C CYS A 334 -5.60 25.71 -14.91
N GLU A 335 -5.14 26.66 -15.75
CA GLU A 335 -4.71 28.01 -15.33
C GLU A 335 -5.86 28.89 -14.80
N HIS A 336 -7.12 28.60 -15.16
CA HIS A 336 -8.28 29.33 -14.65
C HIS A 336 -8.87 28.74 -13.37
N HIS A 337 -8.45 27.53 -12.96
CA HIS A 337 -9.11 26.76 -11.89
C HIS A 337 -8.13 26.09 -10.90
N ASP A 338 -6.85 26.47 -10.83
CA ASP A 338 -5.81 25.84 -9.96
C ASP A 338 -5.80 24.29 -10.01
N CYS A 339 -6.24 23.73 -11.14
CA CYS A 339 -6.48 22.31 -11.29
C CYS A 339 -5.16 21.58 -11.56
N THR A 340 -4.53 21.06 -10.50
CA THR A 340 -3.27 20.27 -10.51
C THR A 340 -3.44 18.85 -11.09
N LEU A 341 -4.37 18.71 -12.02
CA LEU A 341 -5.17 17.51 -12.27
C LEU A 341 -4.43 16.37 -12.98
N LEU A 342 -3.24 16.63 -13.55
CA LEU A 342 -2.62 15.71 -14.51
C LEU A 342 -1.18 15.30 -14.18
N LYS A 343 -0.70 15.53 -12.95
CA LYS A 343 0.58 14.97 -12.47
C LYS A 343 0.56 13.45 -12.22
N LEU A 344 -0.52 12.76 -12.60
CA LEU A 344 -0.80 11.35 -12.28
C LEU A 344 -0.68 10.36 -13.42
N TYR A 345 -0.36 10.82 -14.64
CA TYR A 345 -0.19 9.95 -15.80
C TYR A 345 1.24 9.97 -16.33
#